data_AF-A0A928DUT8-F1
#
_entry.id   AF-A0A928DUT8-F1
#
_cell.length_a   1.000
_cell.length_b   1.000
_cell.length_c   1.000
_cell.angle_alpha   90.00
_cell.angle_beta   90.00
_cell.angle_gamma   90.00
#
_symmetry.space_group_name_H-M   'P 1'
#
loop_
_entity.id
_entity.type
_entity.pdbx_description
1 polymer ?
#
loop_
_entity_poly.entity_id
_entity_poly.type
_entity_poly.pdbx_seq_one_letter_code
_entity_poly.pdbx_strand_id
1 'polypeptide(L)'
;MSGRKFLSCRLFTAVLLLVCLGITSAVFAEKPQIDCSKIRGVCYNWRPTEQAKKELAYGTRVGLNTVRFWLSRGAYEKDGDAYVQRIVEFVRTCHACGYKSMP
;
A
#
# COMPACT_ATOMS: atom_id res chain seq x y z
N MET A 1 20.03 -50.69 36.59
CA MET A 1 18.82 -49.82 36.66
C MET A 1 19.02 -48.49 35.91
N SER A 2 19.40 -48.48 34.62
CA SER A 2 19.79 -47.22 33.94
C SER A 2 19.38 -47.16 32.46
N GLY A 3 18.20 -47.69 32.10
CA GLY A 3 17.72 -47.69 30.70
C GLY A 3 16.40 -46.93 30.48
N ARG A 4 15.46 -46.99 31.43
CA ARG A 4 14.09 -46.47 31.23
C ARG A 4 13.95 -44.95 31.44
N LYS A 5 14.79 -44.35 32.31
CA LYS A 5 14.78 -42.90 32.56
C LYS A 5 15.32 -42.10 31.35
N PHE A 6 16.25 -42.69 30.60
CA PHE A 6 16.85 -42.06 29.42
C PHE A 6 15.88 -42.00 28.23
N LEU A 7 15.04 -43.02 28.06
CA LEU A 7 14.04 -43.08 26.98
C LEU A 7 12.89 -42.08 27.19
N SER A 8 12.43 -41.92 28.43
CA SER A 8 11.39 -40.96 28.81
C SER A 8 11.82 -39.50 28.60
N CYS A 9 13.07 -39.16 28.93
CA CYS A 9 13.60 -37.82 28.78
C CYS A 9 13.77 -37.41 27.30
N ARG A 10 14.18 -38.36 26.43
CA ARG A 10 14.28 -38.15 24.97
C ARG A 10 12.93 -38.01 24.29
N LEU A 11 11.92 -38.75 24.76
CA LEU A 11 10.56 -38.66 24.23
C LEU A 11 9.92 -37.30 24.55
N PHE A 12 10.14 -36.79 25.77
CA PHE A 12 9.65 -35.48 26.19
C PHE A 12 10.30 -34.33 25.41
N THR A 13 11.61 -34.40 25.17
CA THR A 13 12.31 -33.39 24.36
C THR A 13 11.86 -33.43 22.90
N ALA A 14 11.65 -34.62 22.32
CA ALA A 14 11.15 -34.74 20.96
C ALA A 14 9.73 -34.18 20.78
N VAL A 15 8.83 -34.42 21.74
CA VAL A 15 7.47 -33.86 21.73
C VAL A 15 7.49 -32.34 21.89
N LEU A 16 8.33 -31.81 22.77
CA LEU A 16 8.47 -30.36 22.96
C LEU A 16 8.98 -29.68 21.68
N LEU A 17 9.96 -30.29 21.00
CA LEU A 17 10.53 -29.77 19.75
C LEU A 17 9.51 -29.80 18.60
N LEU A 18 8.68 -30.84 18.52
CA LEU A 18 7.59 -30.95 17.54
C LEU A 18 6.49 -29.90 17.78
N VAL A 19 6.14 -29.65 19.04
CA VAL A 19 5.20 -28.58 19.41
C VAL A 19 5.77 -27.21 19.06
N CYS A 20 7.05 -26.95 19.36
CA CYS A 20 7.71 -25.68 19.01
C CYS A 20 7.79 -25.46 17.49
N LEU A 21 8.10 -26.50 16.70
CA LEU A 21 8.14 -26.42 15.22
C LEU A 21 6.74 -26.20 14.61
N GLY A 22 5.69 -26.80 15.17
CA GLY A 22 4.32 -26.65 14.69
C GLY A 22 3.71 -25.26 14.96
N ILE A 23 4.10 -24.60 16.05
CA ILE A 23 3.60 -23.26 16.40
C ILE A 23 4.23 -22.17 15.52
N THR A 24 5.48 -22.34 15.08
CA THR A 24 6.16 -21.32 14.25
C THR A 24 5.63 -21.20 12.83
N SER A 25 4.99 -22.25 12.28
CA SER A 25 4.44 -22.26 10.93
C SER A 25 3.05 -21.63 10.81
N ALA A 26 2.41 -21.21 11.90
CA ALA A 26 1.10 -20.55 11.85
C ALA A 26 1.18 -19.02 11.78
N VAL A 27 2.37 -18.43 11.93
CA VAL A 27 2.63 -16.98 11.82
C VAL A 27 3.13 -16.64 10.41
N PHE A 28 2.65 -17.35 9.39
CA PHE A 28 2.79 -16.85 8.02
C PHE A 28 1.97 -15.58 7.92
N ALA A 29 2.67 -14.47 7.68
CA ALA A 29 2.12 -13.14 7.51
C ALA A 29 1.03 -13.13 6.42
N GLU A 30 -0.22 -13.30 6.85
CA GLU A 30 -1.38 -12.96 6.05
C GLU A 30 -1.39 -11.44 5.90
N LYS A 31 -1.01 -10.98 4.70
CA LYS A 31 -1.00 -9.55 4.37
C LYS A 31 -2.43 -9.04 4.62
N PRO A 32 -2.64 -7.99 5.43
CA PRO A 32 -3.99 -7.51 5.69
C PRO A 32 -4.64 -7.18 4.34
N GLN A 33 -5.78 -7.81 4.05
CA GLN A 33 -6.52 -7.55 2.83
C GLN A 33 -7.01 -6.10 2.87
N ILE A 34 -6.51 -5.27 1.96
CA ILE A 34 -6.89 -3.86 1.89
C ILE A 34 -8.31 -3.78 1.31
N ASP A 35 -9.24 -3.25 2.09
CA ASP A 35 -10.60 -2.98 1.63
C ASP A 35 -10.63 -1.79 0.66
N CYS A 36 -10.78 -2.09 -0.62
CA CYS A 36 -10.86 -1.10 -1.70
C CYS A 36 -12.30 -0.71 -2.06
N SER A 37 -13.32 -1.22 -1.37
CA SER A 37 -14.74 -0.96 -1.69
C SER A 37 -15.11 0.53 -1.69
N LYS A 38 -14.38 1.35 -0.93
CA LYS A 38 -14.58 2.80 -0.80
C LYS A 38 -13.81 3.61 -1.85
N ILE A 39 -12.96 2.98 -2.66
CA ILE A 39 -12.12 3.67 -3.64
C ILE A 39 -12.89 3.73 -4.98
N ARG A 40 -13.22 4.95 -5.41
CA ARG A 40 -13.80 5.24 -6.72
C ARG A 40 -12.78 6.04 -7.51
N GLY A 41 -11.81 5.31 -8.06
CA GLY A 41 -10.60 5.85 -8.65
C GLY A 41 -10.67 6.08 -10.15
N VAL A 42 -9.91 7.05 -10.66
CA VAL A 42 -9.69 7.25 -12.10
C VAL A 42 -8.21 7.51 -12.41
N CYS A 43 -7.75 7.08 -13.58
CA CYS A 43 -6.44 7.48 -14.10
C CYS A 43 -6.53 8.88 -14.71
N TYR A 44 -5.66 9.78 -14.26
CA TYR A 44 -5.67 11.17 -14.66
C TYR A 44 -4.30 11.59 -15.21
N ASN A 45 -4.29 12.16 -16.41
CA ASN A 45 -3.09 12.72 -17.00
C ASN A 45 -2.91 14.15 -16.49
N TRP A 46 -2.22 14.26 -15.36
CA TRP A 46 -2.14 15.49 -14.58
C TRP A 46 -1.50 16.65 -15.36
N ARG A 47 -2.06 17.84 -15.17
CA ARG A 47 -1.53 19.11 -15.69
C ARG A 47 -1.69 20.19 -14.62
N PRO A 48 -0.71 21.09 -14.43
CA PRO A 48 -0.80 22.19 -13.47
C PRO A 48 -1.64 23.31 -14.08
N THR A 49 -2.97 23.20 -14.04
CA THR A 49 -3.88 24.18 -14.65
C THR A 49 -5.22 24.25 -13.93
N GLU A 50 -5.93 25.37 -14.10
CA GLU A 50 -7.34 25.52 -13.69
C GLU A 50 -8.26 24.47 -14.34
N GLN A 51 -7.87 23.92 -15.49
CA GLN A 51 -8.57 22.83 -16.14
C GLN A 51 -8.64 21.59 -15.23
N ALA A 52 -7.58 21.29 -14.47
CA ALA A 52 -7.57 20.16 -13.56
C ALA A 52 -8.63 20.30 -12.45
N LYS A 53 -8.79 21.50 -11.88
CA LYS A 53 -9.84 21.77 -10.89
C LYS A 53 -11.24 21.52 -11.47
N LYS A 54 -11.48 21.97 -12.69
CA LYS A 54 -12.76 21.80 -13.39
C LYS A 54 -13.08 20.32 -13.64
N GLU A 55 -12.09 19.57 -14.11
CA GLU A 55 -12.23 18.14 -14.39
C GLU A 55 -12.43 17.32 -13.11
N LEU A 56 -11.69 17.64 -12.04
CA LEU A 56 -11.88 17.04 -10.71
C LEU A 56 -13.29 17.33 -10.18
N ALA A 57 -13.79 18.56 -10.35
CA ALA A 57 -15.15 18.92 -9.98
C ALA A 57 -16.22 18.10 -10.75
N TYR A 58 -15.98 17.79 -12.03
CA TYR A 58 -16.85 16.89 -12.78
C TYR A 58 -16.81 15.46 -12.24
N GLY A 59 -15.61 14.96 -11.92
CA GLY A 59 -15.47 13.65 -11.30
C GLY A 59 -16.21 13.55 -9.96
N THR A 60 -16.22 14.63 -9.16
CA THR A 60 -16.94 14.66 -7.88
C THR A 60 -18.44 14.48 -8.10
N ARG A 61 -19.01 15.08 -9.17
CA ARG A 61 -20.44 14.96 -9.51
C ARG A 61 -20.84 13.53 -9.86
N VAL A 62 -19.92 12.74 -10.42
CA VAL A 62 -20.15 11.31 -10.71
C VAL A 62 -19.65 10.39 -9.59
N GLY A 63 -19.24 10.96 -8.46
CA GLY A 63 -18.86 10.22 -7.26
C GLY A 63 -17.41 9.72 -7.23
N LEU A 64 -16.51 10.16 -8.10
CA LEU A 64 -15.10 9.81 -7.98
C LEU A 64 -14.49 10.47 -6.73
N ASN A 65 -13.50 9.80 -6.12
CA ASN A 65 -12.86 10.26 -4.89
C ASN A 65 -11.35 10.01 -4.82
N THR A 66 -10.79 9.35 -5.82
CA THR A 66 -9.35 9.04 -5.88
C THR A 66 -8.85 9.25 -7.30
N VAL A 67 -7.66 9.84 -7.45
CA VAL A 67 -6.97 9.91 -8.73
C VAL A 67 -5.65 9.13 -8.67
N ARG A 68 -5.38 8.39 -9.73
CA ARG A 68 -4.05 7.85 -10.01
C ARG A 68 -3.43 8.63 -11.16
N PHE A 69 -2.17 9.03 -11.04
CA PHE A 69 -1.45 9.67 -12.14
C PHE A 69 -0.14 8.95 -12.43
N TRP A 70 0.61 9.41 -13.43
CA TRP A 70 1.91 8.82 -13.78
C TRP A 70 3.03 9.82 -13.51
N LEU A 71 4.12 9.31 -12.95
CA LEU A 71 5.39 10.03 -12.86
C LEU A 71 6.21 9.82 -14.13
N SER A 72 6.97 10.85 -14.51
CA SER A 72 7.84 10.85 -15.69
C SER A 72 9.28 11.03 -15.25
N ARG A 73 10.08 9.97 -15.40
CA ARG A 73 11.53 10.00 -15.15
C ARG A 73 12.22 11.06 -16.01
N GLY A 74 11.92 11.11 -17.31
CA GLY A 74 12.56 12.09 -18.20
C GLY A 74 12.20 13.54 -17.86
N ALA A 75 10.98 13.80 -17.37
CA ALA A 75 10.62 15.14 -16.90
C ALA A 75 11.36 15.52 -15.61
N TYR A 76 11.55 14.55 -14.70
CA TYR A 76 12.34 14.73 -13.49
C TYR A 76 13.83 14.95 -13.79
N GLU A 77 14.42 14.18 -14.71
CA GLU A 77 15.84 14.32 -15.08
C GLU A 77 16.15 15.65 -15.78
N LYS A 78 15.16 16.26 -16.44
CA LYS A 78 15.32 17.57 -17.09
C LYS A 78 15.37 18.73 -16.09
N ASP A 79 14.49 18.71 -15.10
CA ASP A 79 14.36 19.76 -14.07
C ASP A 79 13.58 19.19 -12.87
N GLY A 80 14.31 18.53 -11.97
CA GLY A 80 13.74 17.73 -10.89
C GLY A 80 12.99 18.56 -9.86
N ASP A 81 13.55 19.70 -9.46
CA ASP A 81 12.95 20.57 -8.43
C ASP A 81 11.64 21.17 -8.91
N ALA A 82 11.62 21.74 -10.12
CA ALA A 82 10.40 22.29 -10.68
C ALA A 82 9.37 21.18 -10.97
N TYR A 83 9.81 19.98 -11.36
CA TYR A 83 8.92 18.85 -11.57
C TYR A 83 8.22 18.40 -10.27
N VAL A 84 8.97 18.24 -9.18
CA VAL A 84 8.42 17.88 -7.87
C VAL A 84 7.47 18.96 -7.36
N GLN A 85 7.82 20.25 -7.50
CA GLN A 85 6.93 21.34 -7.11
C GLN A 85 5.57 21.28 -7.82
N ARG A 86 5.57 21.04 -9.14
CA ARG A 86 4.33 20.89 -9.92
C ARG A 86 3.49 19.69 -9.47
N ILE A 87 4.11 18.56 -9.11
CA ILE A 87 3.40 17.40 -8.55
C ILE A 87 2.77 17.76 -7.20
N VAL A 88 3.52 18.40 -6.30
CA VAL A 88 3.03 18.80 -4.98
C VAL A 88 1.83 19.74 -5.12
N GLU A 89 1.89 20.69 -6.05
CA GLU A 89 0.78 21.60 -6.34
C GLU A 89 -0.45 20.86 -6.88
N PHE A 90 -0.24 19.90 -7.79
CA PHE A 90 -1.33 19.05 -8.27
C PHE A 90 -1.97 18.22 -7.15
N VAL A 91 -1.16 17.59 -6.29
CA VAL A 91 -1.63 16.81 -5.12
C VAL A 91 -2.45 17.69 -4.16
N ARG A 92 -1.98 18.92 -3.89
CA ARG A 92 -2.72 19.90 -3.08
C ARG A 92 -4.06 20.26 -3.73
N THR A 93 -4.08 20.42 -5.05
CA THR A 93 -5.32 20.68 -5.81
C THR A 93 -6.30 19.51 -5.70
N CYS A 94 -5.84 18.27 -5.87
CA CYS A 94 -6.67 17.08 -5.66
C CYS A 94 -7.28 17.06 -4.25
N HIS A 95 -6.47 17.29 -3.23
CA HIS A 95 -6.93 17.31 -1.84
C HIS A 95 -7.98 18.40 -1.60
N ALA A 96 -7.77 19.61 -2.14
CA ALA A 96 -8.74 20.69 -2.06
C ALA A 96 -10.08 20.36 -2.74
N CYS A 97 -10.07 19.52 -3.78
CA CYS A 97 -11.28 19.03 -4.45
C CYS A 97 -11.90 17.78 -3.78
N GLY A 98 -11.36 17.32 -2.64
CA GLY A 98 -11.87 16.14 -1.92
C GLY A 98 -11.36 14.80 -2.46
N TYR A 99 -10.27 14.78 -3.23
CA TYR A 99 -9.67 13.57 -3.77
C TYR A 99 -8.47 13.09 -2.96
N LYS A 100 -8.35 11.77 -2.84
CA LYS A 100 -7.07 11.10 -2.56
C LYS A 100 -6.25 11.01 -3.83
N SER A 101 -4.93 11.01 -3.71
CA SER A 101 -4.02 10.96 -4.86
C SER A 101 -3.03 9.81 -4.72
N MET A 102 -2.80 9.11 -5.84
CA MET A 102 -1.81 8.05 -5.98
C MET A 102 -0.90 8.37 -7.19
N PRO A 103 0.36 8.76 -6.96
CA PRO A 103 1.33 8.96 -8.05
C PRO A 103 1.72 7.65 -8.76
#